data_AF-A0A6M0C2C0-F1
#
_entry.id   AF-A0A6M0C2C0-F1
#
_cell.length_a   1.000
_cell.length_b   1.000
_cell.length_c   1.000
_cell.angle_alpha   90.00
_cell.angle_beta   90.00
_cell.angle_gamma   90.00
#
_symmetry.space_group_name_H-M   'P 1'
#
loop_
_entity.id
_entity.type
_entity.pdbx_description
1 polymer ?
#
loop_
_entity_poly.entity_id
_entity_poly.type
_entity_poly.pdbx_seq_one_letter_code
_entity_poly.pdbx_strand_id
1 'polypeptide(L)' 'IENLAGADFTKVRGLSESDLAVLRGRSAQELGTWNSFTRSNTGQSLGLTIRESI' A
#
# COMPACT_ATOMS: atom_id res chain seq x y z
N ILE A 1 11.98 6.12 -3.64
CA ILE A 1 10.52 6.23 -3.86
C ILE A 1 10.04 7.50 -3.18
N GLU A 2 9.66 8.50 -3.98
CA GLU A 2 9.29 9.83 -3.46
C GLU A 2 7.80 9.89 -3.06
N ASN A 3 6.91 9.20 -3.78
CA ASN A 3 5.47 9.15 -3.47
C ASN A 3 4.89 7.77 -3.82
N LEU A 4 4.10 7.19 -2.91
CA LEU A 4 3.38 5.91 -3.12
C LEU A 4 1.88 6.06 -3.35
N ALA A 5 1.34 7.26 -3.24
CA ALA A 5 -0.09 7.54 -3.31
C ALA A 5 -0.72 6.97 -4.59
N GLY A 6 -1.62 6.00 -4.43
CA GLY A 6 -2.34 5.37 -5.52
C GLY A 6 -1.53 4.31 -6.28
N ALA A 7 -0.32 3.97 -5.84
CA ALA A 7 0.42 2.83 -6.39
C ALA A 7 -0.25 1.51 -5.98
N ASP A 8 -0.29 0.54 -6.89
CA ASP A 8 -0.82 -0.81 -6.64
C ASP A 8 0.32 -1.84 -6.68
N PHE A 9 0.44 -2.61 -5.59
CA PHE A 9 1.48 -3.61 -5.40
C PHE A 9 0.99 -5.05 -5.62
N THR A 10 -0.28 -5.25 -5.98
CA THR A 10 -0.92 -6.57 -6.09
C THR A 10 -0.20 -7.54 -7.04
N LYS A 11 0.47 -7.03 -8.08
CA LYS A 11 1.19 -7.85 -9.09
C LYS A 11 2.71 -7.73 -8.99
N VAL A 12 3.24 -7.04 -8.00
CA VAL A 12 4.69 -6.89 -7.84
C VAL A 12 5.27 -8.21 -7.36
N ARG A 13 6.40 -8.61 -7.96
CA ARG A 13 7.15 -9.82 -7.59
C ARG A 13 8.55 -9.42 -7.16
N GLY A 14 9.14 -10.20 -6.26
CA GLY A 14 10.52 -9.98 -5.79
C GLY A 14 10.67 -8.91 -4.71
N LEU A 15 9.58 -8.42 -4.11
CA LEU A 15 9.67 -7.63 -2.88
C LEU A 15 10.04 -8.54 -1.72
N SER A 16 11.09 -8.19 -1.01
CA SER A 16 11.45 -8.82 0.26
C SER A 16 10.53 -8.34 1.39
N GLU A 17 10.49 -9.07 2.50
CA GLU A 17 9.75 -8.61 3.69
C GLU A 17 10.30 -7.29 4.24
N SER A 18 11.61 -7.05 4.12
CA SER A 18 12.23 -5.78 4.46
C SER A 18 11.72 -4.62 3.58
N ASP A 19 11.53 -4.86 2.29
CA ASP A 19 10.96 -3.85 1.39
C ASP A 19 9.49 -3.59 1.75
N LEU A 20 8.73 -4.66 2.02
CA LEU A 20 7.34 -4.54 2.47
C LEU A 20 7.24 -3.76 3.78
N ALA A 21 8.13 -3.98 4.74
CA ALA A 21 8.16 -3.22 6.00
C ALA A 21 8.39 -1.72 5.75
N VAL A 22 9.32 -1.37 4.86
CA VAL A 22 9.57 0.04 4.48
C VAL A 22 8.35 0.66 3.80
N LEU A 23 7.71 -0.06 2.87
CA LEU A 23 6.53 0.41 2.14
C LEU A 23 5.31 0.56 3.07
N ARG A 24 5.10 -0.40 3.97
CA ARG A 24 4.02 -0.39 4.96
C ARG A 24 4.21 0.68 6.03
N GLY A 25 5.43 1.16 6.26
CA GLY A 25 5.74 2.25 7.18
C GLY A 25 5.48 3.66 6.64
N ARG A 26 4.92 3.79 5.44
CA ARG A 26 4.62 5.08 4.81
C ARG A 26 3.41 5.76 5.43
N SER A 27 3.19 7.03 5.09
CA SER A 27 2.13 7.83 5.71
C SER A 27 0.75 7.24 5.43
N ALA A 28 -0.17 7.40 6.39
CA ALA A 28 -1.56 6.96 6.21
C ALA A 28 -2.23 7.61 4.98
N GLN A 29 -1.81 8.83 4.61
CA GLN A 29 -2.31 9.52 3.44
C GLN A 29 -1.86 8.85 2.13
N GLU A 30 -0.59 8.47 2.02
CA GLU A 30 -0.09 7.71 0.86
C GLU A 30 -0.74 6.33 0.78
N LEU A 31 -0.76 5.60 1.90
CA LEU A 31 -1.33 4.25 1.98
C LEU A 31 -2.84 4.24 1.73
N GLY A 32 -3.55 5.28 2.18
CA GLY A 32 -5.00 5.41 2.00
C GLY A 32 -5.41 5.98 0.64
N THR A 33 -4.47 6.41 -0.20
CA THR A 33 -4.82 6.99 -1.51
C THR A 33 -5.44 5.92 -2.41
N TRP A 34 -6.64 6.23 -2.90
CA TRP A 34 -7.42 5.36 -3.77
C TRP A 34 -6.85 5.30 -5.19
N ASN A 35 -6.73 4.09 -5.73
CA ASN A 35 -6.43 3.84 -7.14
C ASN A 35 -7.71 3.39 -7.87
N SER A 36 -8.20 4.24 -8.77
CA SER A 36 -9.43 4.00 -9.54
C SER A 36 -9.33 2.83 -10.53
N PHE A 37 -8.12 2.51 -11.01
CA PHE A 37 -7.90 1.45 -12.00
C PHE A 37 -7.94 0.07 -11.35
N THR A 38 -7.38 -0.06 -10.15
CA THR A 38 -7.29 -1.35 -9.42
C THR A 38 -8.39 -1.49 -8.37
N ARG A 39 -9.15 -0.42 -8.12
CA ARG A 39 -10.23 -0.36 -7.12
C ARG A 39 -9.76 -0.78 -5.72
N SER A 40 -8.55 -0.34 -5.37
CA SER A 40 -7.90 -0.57 -4.09
C SER A 40 -7.14 0.69 -3.67
N ASN A 41 -6.82 0.83 -2.39
CA ASN A 41 -5.80 1.78 -1.97
C ASN A 41 -4.40 1.12 -1.87
N THR A 42 -3.38 1.95 -1.79
CA THR A 42 -1.98 1.51 -1.75
C THR A 42 -1.70 0.55 -0.60
N GLY A 43 -2.23 0.83 0.60
CA GLY A 43 -2.08 -0.03 1.77
C GLY A 43 -2.72 -1.40 1.58
N GLN A 44 -3.93 -1.46 1.03
CA GLN A 44 -4.62 -2.72 0.71
C GLN A 44 -3.79 -3.57 -0.26
N SER A 45 -3.20 -2.97 -1.29
CA SER A 45 -2.34 -3.68 -2.24
C SER A 45 -1.03 -4.18 -1.63
N LEU A 46 -0.57 -3.57 -0.53
CA LEU A 46 0.57 -4.00 0.29
C LEU A 46 0.20 -5.04 1.37
N GLY A 47 -1.07 -5.47 1.41
CA GLY A 47 -1.58 -6.43 2.38
C GLY A 47 -1.83 -5.83 3.76
N LEU A 48 -1.97 -4.51 3.89
CA LEU A 48 -2.41 -3.89 5.13
C LEU A 48 -3.91 -4.09 5.31
N THR A 49 -4.28 -4.87 6.33
CA THR A 49 -5.66 -4.87 6.84
C THR A 49 -5.87 -3.58 7.61
N ILE A 50 -6.72 -2.70 7.07
CA ILE A 50 -7.29 -1.59 7.86
C ILE A 50 -8.12 -2.26 8.95
N ARG A 51 -7.64 -2.25 10.19
CA ARG A 51 -8.49 -2.57 11.32
C ARG A 51 -9.43 -1.38 11.47
N GLU A 52 -10.67 -1.53 11.01
CA GLU A 52 -11.73 -0.66 11.47
C GLU A 52 -11.83 -0.88 12.98
N SER A 53 -11.33 0.09 13.76
CA SER A 53 -11.64 0.18 15.17
C SER A 53 -13.12 0.51 15.27
N ILE A 54 -13.93 -0.49 15.64
CA ILE A 54 -15.34 -0.35 16.03
C ILE A 54 -15.40 0.42 17.35
#